data_AF-A0A9X4IIZ4-F1
#
_entry.id   AF-A0A9X4IIZ4-F1
#
_cell.length_a   1.000
_cell.length_b   1.000
_cell.length_c   1.000
_cell.angle_alpha   90.00
_cell.angle_beta   90.00
_cell.angle_gamma   90.00
#
_symmetry.space_group_name_H-M   'P 1'
#
loop_
_entity.id
_entity.type
_entity.pdbx_description
1 polymer ?
#
loop_
_entity_poly.entity_id
_entity_poly.type
_entity_poly.pdbx_seq_one_letter_code
_entity_poly.pdbx_strand_id
1 'polypeptide(L)'
;MRLPGIPVFPAIFAAGFTLLGVLYAMPLLQAETIPVTQPLDLTDATAPVAAPEVPLPAPHPAALRLLFDADDTNLNPQEQTQLQSFAAGMKAQNKRFQIVAYGGPAQDISSNSRRLALKRALAVHDYLITAGLSDSNMIVRALGGVRDSGPENRVDILDPK
;
A
#
# COMPACT_ATOMS: atom_id res chain seq x y z
N MET A 1 35.04 -48.75 11.84
CA MET A 1 34.18 -47.57 12.04
C MET A 1 33.10 -47.54 10.96
N ARG A 2 31.86 -47.91 11.30
CA ARG A 2 30.69 -47.76 10.42
C ARG A 2 29.75 -46.75 11.08
N LEU A 3 29.42 -45.70 10.33
CA LEU A 3 28.35 -44.76 10.64
C LEU A 3 26.99 -45.46 10.48
N PRO A 4 26.03 -45.26 11.39
CA PRO A 4 24.61 -45.17 11.06
C PRO A 4 24.21 -43.68 11.13
N GLY A 5 23.60 -43.05 10.13
CA GLY A 5 22.51 -43.51 9.28
C GLY A 5 21.34 -42.55 9.51
N ILE A 6 21.38 -41.38 8.85
CA ILE A 6 20.30 -40.37 8.90
C ILE A 6 19.22 -40.83 7.91
N PRO A 7 17.96 -41.05 8.33
CA PRO A 7 16.88 -41.29 7.39
C PRO A 7 16.50 -40.01 6.63
N VAL A 8 16.60 -40.08 5.31
CA VAL A 8 16.04 -39.11 4.36
C VAL A 8 14.53 -39.32 4.33
N PHE A 9 13.77 -38.34 4.78
CA PHE A 9 12.30 -38.32 4.68
C PHE A 9 11.87 -38.07 3.22
N PRO A 10 11.05 -38.94 2.62
CA PRO A 10 10.35 -38.60 1.39
C PRO A 10 9.06 -37.86 1.74
N ALA A 11 8.98 -36.57 1.39
CA ALA A 11 7.71 -35.83 1.41
C ALA A 11 6.89 -36.25 0.18
N ILE A 12 6.06 -37.28 0.37
CA ILE A 12 4.97 -37.67 -0.52
C ILE A 12 3.79 -36.76 -0.20
N PHE A 13 3.39 -35.89 -1.13
CA PHE A 13 2.06 -35.30 -1.13
C PHE A 13 1.53 -35.30 -2.56
N ALA A 14 1.01 -36.46 -2.96
CA ALA A 14 0.11 -36.62 -4.08
C ALA A 14 -1.28 -36.89 -3.49
N ALA A 15 -2.15 -35.88 -3.48
CA ALA A 15 -3.55 -36.04 -3.14
C ALA A 15 -4.36 -35.84 -4.43
N GLY A 16 -4.71 -36.97 -5.06
CA GLY A 16 -5.74 -37.03 -6.09
C GLY A 16 -7.11 -36.76 -5.47
N PHE A 17 -7.89 -35.92 -6.12
CA PHE A 17 -9.27 -35.63 -5.75
C PHE A 17 -10.17 -35.94 -6.95
N THR A 18 -10.89 -37.05 -6.87
CA THR A 18 -11.98 -37.50 -7.76
C THR A 18 -13.05 -38.12 -6.84
N LEU A 19 -14.36 -38.05 -7.02
CA LEU A 19 -15.30 -37.37 -7.91
C LEU A 19 -16.71 -37.76 -7.36
N LEU A 20 -17.61 -36.81 -7.10
CA LEU A 20 -19.09 -36.89 -7.19
C LEU A 20 -19.63 -35.54 -6.68
N GLY A 21 -20.32 -34.70 -7.43
CA GLY A 21 -21.53 -35.02 -8.18
C GLY A 21 -22.71 -34.31 -7.51
N VAL A 22 -22.79 -32.98 -7.65
CA VAL A 22 -24.04 -32.22 -7.42
C VAL A 22 -24.21 -31.27 -8.59
N LEU A 23 -25.17 -31.63 -9.44
CA LEU A 23 -25.80 -30.81 -10.46
C LEU A 23 -26.25 -29.49 -9.83
N TYR A 24 -25.61 -28.39 -10.23
CA TYR A 24 -26.23 -27.08 -10.18
C TYR A 24 -26.34 -26.56 -11.61
N ALA A 25 -27.59 -26.43 -12.05
CA ALA A 25 -27.97 -26.06 -13.40
C ALA A 25 -27.40 -24.69 -13.76
N MET A 26 -26.51 -24.66 -14.76
CA MET A 26 -26.12 -23.44 -15.44
C MET A 26 -27.30 -22.96 -16.31
N PRO A 27 -27.72 -21.69 -16.21
CA PRO A 27 -28.53 -21.09 -17.26
C PRO A 27 -27.64 -20.90 -18.49
N LEU A 28 -28.07 -21.52 -19.59
CA LEU A 28 -27.54 -21.35 -20.93
C LEU A 28 -27.80 -19.90 -21.35
N LEU A 29 -26.83 -19.01 -21.12
CA LEU A 29 -26.84 -17.69 -21.72
C LEU A 29 -26.41 -17.87 -23.18
N GLN A 30 -27.36 -17.65 -24.09
CA GLN A 30 -27.18 -17.79 -25.53
C GLN A 30 -25.98 -16.98 -26.02
N ALA A 31 -25.10 -17.64 -26.76
CA ALA A 31 -24.14 -16.96 -27.62
C ALA A 31 -24.90 -16.29 -28.77
N GLU A 32 -25.26 -15.02 -28.61
CA GLU A 32 -25.64 -14.20 -29.74
C GLU A 32 -24.42 -14.06 -30.66
N THR A 33 -24.53 -14.69 -31.83
CA THR A 33 -23.63 -14.55 -32.96
C THR A 33 -23.63 -13.10 -33.42
N ILE A 34 -22.65 -12.31 -32.99
CA ILE A 34 -22.39 -10.99 -33.57
C ILE A 34 -21.88 -11.20 -35.01
N PRO A 35 -22.55 -10.67 -36.05
CA PRO A 35 -22.04 -10.76 -37.40
C PRO A 35 -20.77 -9.91 -37.53
N VAL A 36 -19.67 -10.55 -37.93
CA VAL A 36 -18.43 -9.85 -38.33
C VAL A 36 -18.69 -9.13 -39.65
N THR A 37 -18.63 -7.79 -39.61
CA THR A 37 -18.66 -6.85 -40.75
C THR A 37 -17.97 -5.59 -40.20
N GLN A 38 -16.86 -5.02 -40.64
CA GLN A 38 -15.92 -5.15 -41.76
C GLN A 38 -14.58 -4.48 -41.30
N PRO A 39 -13.47 -4.62 -42.05
CA PRO A 39 -12.16 -4.06 -41.69
C PRO A 39 -12.01 -2.56 -42.05
N LEU A 40 -11.53 -1.80 -41.06
CA LEU A 40 -10.65 -0.61 -41.10
C LEU A 40 -10.80 0.39 -42.26
N ASP A 41 -11.51 1.49 -41.99
CA ASP A 41 -11.19 2.80 -42.58
C ASP A 41 -10.42 3.65 -41.56
N LEU A 42 -9.15 3.90 -41.86
CA LEU A 42 -8.24 4.78 -41.15
C LEU A 42 -8.44 6.22 -41.64
N THR A 43 -9.22 7.03 -40.92
CA THR A 43 -8.99 8.48 -40.73
C THR A 43 -10.15 9.09 -39.94
N ASP A 44 -9.96 9.29 -38.64
CA ASP A 44 -10.04 10.64 -38.10
C ASP A 44 -9.20 10.70 -36.83
N ALA A 45 -8.08 11.40 -36.89
CA ALA A 45 -7.23 11.66 -35.75
C ALA A 45 -7.92 12.72 -34.87
N THR A 46 -8.93 12.30 -34.11
CA THR A 46 -9.34 13.09 -32.95
C THR A 46 -8.28 12.86 -31.88
N ALA A 47 -7.34 13.80 -31.82
CA ALA A 47 -6.38 13.92 -30.73
C ALA A 47 -7.11 13.72 -29.39
N PRO A 48 -6.52 13.02 -28.41
CA PRO A 48 -7.07 13.05 -27.06
C PRO A 48 -7.01 14.52 -26.64
N VAL A 49 -8.18 15.16 -26.57
CA VAL A 49 -8.33 16.42 -25.86
C VAL A 49 -7.82 16.11 -24.46
N ALA A 50 -6.64 16.65 -24.14
CA ALA A 50 -6.10 16.59 -22.80
C ALA A 50 -7.18 17.17 -21.90
N ALA A 51 -7.85 16.29 -21.13
CA ALA A 51 -8.66 16.72 -20.02
C ALA A 51 -7.77 17.65 -19.19
N PRO A 52 -8.26 18.82 -18.76
CA PRO A 52 -7.46 19.69 -17.91
C PRO A 52 -6.99 18.84 -16.73
N GLU A 53 -5.67 18.61 -16.64
CA GLU A 53 -5.05 17.98 -15.47
C GLU A 53 -5.44 18.88 -14.30
N VAL A 54 -6.46 18.48 -13.55
CA VAL A 54 -6.86 19.21 -12.36
C VAL A 54 -5.61 19.23 -11.48
N PRO A 55 -5.02 20.41 -11.22
CA PRO A 55 -3.81 20.48 -10.44
C PRO A 55 -4.05 19.80 -9.11
N LEU A 56 -3.17 18.87 -8.74
CA LEU A 56 -3.27 18.20 -7.46
C LEU A 56 -3.32 19.26 -6.35
N PRO A 57 -4.19 19.10 -5.35
CA PRO A 57 -4.27 20.04 -4.23
C PRO A 57 -2.90 20.16 -3.55
N ALA A 58 -2.66 21.30 -2.91
CA ALA A 58 -1.43 21.48 -2.13
C ALA A 58 -1.38 20.46 -0.96
N PRO A 59 -0.18 20.03 -0.54
CA PRO A 59 -0.05 19.11 0.58
C PRO A 59 -0.64 19.70 1.85
N HIS A 60 -1.27 18.84 2.65
CA HIS A 60 -1.76 19.25 3.96
C HIS A 60 -0.59 19.64 4.87
N PRO A 61 -0.78 20.64 5.76
CA PRO A 61 0.23 20.96 6.77
C PRO A 61 0.35 19.78 7.73
N ALA A 62 1.58 19.29 7.87
CA ALA A 62 1.92 18.20 8.79
C ALA A 62 2.86 18.75 9.87
N ALA A 63 2.71 18.25 11.10
CA ALA A 63 3.63 18.56 12.19
C ALA A 63 5.04 18.02 11.90
N LEU A 64 5.11 16.87 11.22
CA LEU A 64 6.33 16.28 10.70
C LEU A 64 6.03 15.55 9.39
N ARG A 65 6.94 15.64 8.43
CA ARG A 65 6.88 14.91 7.15
C ARG A 65 8.16 14.12 6.98
N LEU A 66 8.02 12.80 6.95
CA LEU A 66 9.12 11.86 6.81
C LEU A 66 9.18 11.35 5.38
N LEU A 67 10.36 11.39 4.76
CA LEU A 67 10.55 10.93 3.39
C LEU A 67 11.07 9.49 3.34
N PHE A 68 10.60 8.74 2.34
CA PHE A 68 10.99 7.36 2.08
C PHE A 68 11.45 7.19 0.64
N ASP A 69 12.34 6.24 0.40
CA ASP A 69 12.65 5.78 -0.95
C ASP A 69 11.48 4.97 -1.52
N ALA A 70 11.38 4.91 -2.85
CA ALA A 70 10.19 4.43 -3.57
C ALA A 70 9.65 3.07 -3.10
N ASP A 71 10.53 2.10 -2.84
CA ASP A 71 10.17 0.75 -2.40
C ASP A 71 10.58 0.45 -0.95
N ASP A 72 11.21 1.41 -0.26
CA ASP A 72 11.63 1.21 1.12
C ASP A 72 10.46 1.39 2.09
N THR A 73 10.48 0.60 3.16
CA THR A 73 9.51 0.66 4.26
C THR A 73 10.13 1.10 5.56
N ASN A 74 11.46 1.17 5.63
CA ASN A 74 12.20 1.51 6.83
C ASN A 74 12.52 3.01 6.87
N LEU A 75 12.66 3.53 8.10
CA LEU A 75 13.11 4.90 8.30
C LEU A 75 14.61 5.01 8.05
N ASN A 76 15.02 5.96 7.21
CA ASN A 76 16.43 6.28 7.08
C ASN A 76 16.95 6.98 8.38
N PRO A 77 18.28 7.02 8.62
CA PRO A 77 18.82 7.59 9.86
C PRO A 77 18.48 9.07 10.09
N GLN A 78 18.32 9.85 9.02
CA GLN A 78 17.93 11.26 9.11
C GLN A 78 16.50 11.40 9.64
N GLU A 79 15.57 10.64 9.06
CA GLU A 79 14.16 10.62 9.47
C GLU A 79 14.00 10.08 10.90
N GLN A 80 14.80 9.09 11.30
CA GLN A 80 14.81 8.62 12.69
C GLN A 80 15.20 9.74 13.67
N THR A 81 16.20 10.56 13.33
CA THR A 81 16.64 11.67 14.19
C THR A 81 15.55 12.74 14.33
N GLN A 82 14.87 13.06 13.23
CA GLN A 82 13.74 14.01 13.24
C GLN A 82 12.57 13.46 14.06
N LEU A 83 12.25 12.17 13.87
CA LEU A 83 11.17 11.49 14.59
C LEU A 83 11.45 11.37 16.09
N GLN A 84 12.71 11.15 16.48
CA GLN A 84 13.14 11.15 17.88
C GLN A 84 12.91 12.50 18.55
N SER A 85 13.28 13.58 17.86
CA SER A 85 13.10 14.95 18.35
C SER A 85 11.62 15.28 18.52
N PHE A 86 10.79 14.87 17.56
CA PHE A 86 9.33 14.98 17.65
C PHE A 86 8.77 14.18 18.83
N ALA A 87 9.18 12.93 19.00
CA ALA A 87 8.73 12.07 20.09
C ALA A 87 9.05 12.66 21.47
N ALA A 88 10.23 13.26 21.65
CA ALA A 88 10.61 13.94 22.88
C ALA A 88 9.67 15.10 23.22
N GLY A 89 9.28 15.91 22.22
CA GLY A 89 8.30 16.99 22.40
C GLY A 89 6.89 16.50 22.71
N MET A 90 6.50 15.36 22.14
CA MET A 90 5.15 14.79 22.32
C MET A 90 4.95 14.14 23.69
N LYS A 91 6.01 13.58 24.30
CA LYS A 91 5.95 13.03 25.66
C LYS A 91 5.47 14.05 26.69
N ALA A 92 5.85 15.32 26.53
CA ALA A 92 5.45 16.39 27.44
C ALA A 92 3.97 16.78 27.29
N GLN A 93 3.40 16.61 26.10
CA GLN A 93 2.05 17.07 25.79
C GLN A 93 0.97 16.03 26.03
N ASN A 94 1.31 14.73 25.98
CA ASN A 94 0.38 13.60 26.08
C ASN A 94 -0.87 13.77 25.18
N LYS A 95 -0.65 14.27 23.96
CA LYS A 95 -1.70 14.52 22.96
C LYS A 95 -1.82 13.36 21.98
N ARG A 96 -3.00 13.25 21.37
CA ARG A 96 -3.28 12.31 20.28
C ARG A 96 -2.84 12.91 18.95
N PHE A 97 -2.35 12.08 18.06
CA PHE A 97 -1.92 12.46 16.71
C PHE A 97 -2.18 11.34 15.72
N GLN A 98 -2.12 11.66 14.43
CA GLN A 98 -2.37 10.75 13.33
C GLN A 98 -1.12 10.54 12.49
N ILE A 99 -0.86 9.29 12.12
CA ILE A 99 0.21 8.89 11.21
C ILE A 99 -0.46 8.57 9.86
N VAL A 100 -0.28 9.42 8.87
CA VAL A 100 -0.81 9.25 7.51
C VAL A 100 0.32 8.85 6.57
N ALA A 101 0.29 7.62 6.10
CA ALA A 101 1.31 7.08 5.22
C ALA A 101 0.85 7.01 3.77
N TYR A 102 1.81 7.30 2.89
CA TYR A 102 1.69 7.21 1.44
C TYR A 102 2.75 6.29 0.86
N GLY A 103 2.39 5.63 -0.24
CA GLY A 103 3.32 4.80 -0.98
C GLY A 103 2.75 4.30 -2.30
N GLY A 104 3.66 4.19 -3.27
CA GLY A 104 3.31 3.95 -4.67
C GLY A 104 3.08 5.24 -5.45
N PRO A 105 2.77 5.13 -6.75
CA PRO A 105 2.58 6.28 -7.64
C PRO A 105 1.44 7.19 -7.18
N ALA A 106 1.49 8.47 -7.54
CA ALA A 106 0.39 9.41 -7.29
C ALA A 106 -0.96 8.85 -7.77
N GLN A 107 -1.98 9.05 -6.95
CA GLN A 107 -3.36 8.59 -7.14
C GLN A 107 -3.56 7.06 -7.17
N ASP A 108 -2.51 6.24 -6.96
CA ASP A 108 -2.65 4.80 -6.95
C ASP A 108 -3.35 4.28 -5.67
N ILE A 109 -4.57 3.75 -5.85
CA ILE A 109 -5.37 3.14 -4.78
C ILE A 109 -5.27 1.61 -4.74
N SER A 110 -4.36 1.03 -5.54
CA SER A 110 -4.14 -0.41 -5.62
C SER A 110 -3.84 -1.02 -4.26
N SER A 111 -4.15 -2.30 -4.11
CA SER A 111 -3.84 -3.06 -2.90
C SER A 111 -2.34 -3.11 -2.62
N ASN A 112 -1.49 -3.04 -3.66
CA ASN A 112 -0.03 -3.04 -3.51
C ASN A 112 0.44 -1.74 -2.83
N SER A 113 0.00 -0.60 -3.36
CA SER A 113 0.34 0.74 -2.85
C SER A 113 -0.18 0.96 -1.43
N ARG A 114 -1.41 0.50 -1.12
CA ARG A 114 -1.93 0.53 0.25
C ARG A 114 -1.14 -0.35 1.22
N ARG A 115 -0.66 -1.54 0.80
CA ARG A 115 0.20 -2.38 1.64
C ARG A 115 1.56 -1.73 1.88
N LEU A 116 2.15 -1.10 0.87
CA LEU A 116 3.42 -0.38 0.99
C LEU A 116 3.29 0.79 1.99
N ALA A 117 2.26 1.63 1.82
CA ALA A 117 1.95 2.71 2.75
C ALA A 117 1.76 2.19 4.19
N LEU A 118 1.03 1.09 4.37
CA LEU A 118 0.81 0.50 5.70
C LEU A 118 2.13 0.05 6.36
N LYS A 119 3.01 -0.63 5.62
CA LYS A 119 4.32 -1.06 6.15
C LYS A 119 5.15 0.12 6.65
N ARG A 120 5.18 1.23 5.90
CA ARG A 120 5.84 2.47 6.32
C ARG A 120 5.24 3.05 7.59
N ALA A 121 3.90 3.08 7.66
CA ALA A 121 3.19 3.59 8.82
C ALA A 121 3.53 2.78 10.09
N LEU A 122 3.61 1.46 9.96
CA LEU A 122 3.98 0.56 11.06
C LEU A 122 5.43 0.77 11.49
N ALA A 123 6.38 0.95 10.56
CA ALA A 123 7.76 1.26 10.93
C ALA A 123 7.88 2.55 11.76
N VAL A 124 7.11 3.59 11.40
CA VAL A 124 7.03 4.84 12.18
C VAL A 124 6.37 4.61 13.53
N HIS A 125 5.27 3.86 13.57
CA HIS A 125 4.52 3.56 14.80
C HIS A 125 5.37 2.74 15.79
N ASP A 126 6.03 1.69 15.34
CA ASP A 126 6.93 0.85 16.15
C ASP A 126 8.10 1.67 16.72
N TYR A 127 8.66 2.57 15.91
CA TYR A 127 9.71 3.48 16.37
C TYR A 127 9.20 4.41 17.49
N LEU A 128 8.00 4.97 17.34
CA LEU A 128 7.40 5.86 18.32
C LEU A 128 7.02 5.16 19.63
N ILE A 129 6.56 3.90 19.55
CA ILE A 129 6.35 3.05 20.73
C ILE A 129 7.67 2.82 21.45
N THR A 130 8.72 2.45 20.71
CA THR A 130 10.05 2.22 21.28
C THR A 130 10.62 3.50 21.90
N ALA A 131 10.33 4.65 21.29
CA ALA A 131 10.66 5.95 21.83
C ALA A 131 9.87 6.28 23.11
N GLY A 132 8.82 5.54 23.46
CA GLY A 132 8.05 5.67 24.70
C GLY A 132 6.75 6.46 24.59
N LEU A 133 6.19 6.61 23.39
CA LEU A 133 4.83 7.13 23.21
C LEU A 133 3.80 6.01 23.39
N SER A 134 2.64 6.35 23.98
CA SER A 134 1.55 5.40 24.18
C SER A 134 0.79 5.11 22.89
N ASP A 135 0.51 3.84 22.63
CA ASP A 135 -0.22 3.37 21.44
C ASP A 135 -1.60 4.05 21.27
N SER A 136 -2.32 4.28 22.37
CA SER A 136 -3.63 4.95 22.39
C SER A 136 -3.62 6.39 21.85
N ASN A 137 -2.45 7.04 21.84
CA ASN A 137 -2.28 8.39 21.31
C ASN A 137 -2.05 8.42 19.80
N MET A 138 -1.86 7.27 19.15
CA MET A 138 -1.48 7.17 17.75
C MET A 138 -2.62 6.58 16.92
N ILE A 139 -3.03 7.29 15.87
CA ILE A 139 -4.01 6.78 14.90
C ILE A 139 -3.29 6.55 13.57
N VAL A 140 -3.22 5.30 13.11
CA VAL A 140 -2.56 4.97 11.85
C VAL A 140 -3.54 5.00 10.67
N ARG A 141 -3.14 5.62 9.56
CA ARG A 141 -3.86 5.61 8.28
C ARG A 141 -2.91 5.38 7.11
N ALA A 142 -3.22 4.39 6.29
CA ALA A 142 -2.52 4.11 5.04
C ALA A 142 -3.44 4.47 3.86
N LEU A 143 -3.06 5.48 3.07
CA LEU A 143 -3.88 5.98 1.97
C LEU A 143 -3.49 5.40 0.59
N GLY A 144 -2.27 4.85 0.46
CA GLY A 144 -1.71 4.44 -0.82
C GLY A 144 -1.01 5.62 -1.51
N GLY A 145 -1.19 5.76 -2.82
CA GLY A 145 -0.62 6.85 -3.59
C GLY A 145 -1.02 8.23 -3.08
N VAL A 146 -0.11 9.20 -3.18
CA VAL A 146 -0.37 10.58 -2.80
C VAL A 146 -1.48 11.20 -3.66
N ARG A 147 -2.27 12.09 -3.07
CA ARG A 147 -3.37 12.80 -3.77
C ARG A 147 -3.17 14.32 -3.77
N ASP A 148 -1.95 14.75 -3.52
CA ASP A 148 -1.52 16.15 -3.51
C ASP A 148 -0.19 16.28 -4.28
N SER A 149 0.22 17.52 -4.51
CA SER A 149 1.44 17.85 -5.27
C SER A 149 2.75 17.66 -4.49
N GLY A 150 2.71 17.02 -3.31
CA GLY A 150 3.89 16.76 -2.49
C GLY A 150 4.62 15.47 -2.88
N PRO A 151 5.71 15.13 -2.17
CA PRO A 151 6.45 13.90 -2.41
C PRO A 151 5.56 12.67 -2.28
N GLU A 152 5.66 11.72 -3.21
CA GLU A 152 4.79 10.54 -3.25
C GLU A 152 5.07 9.58 -2.08
N ASN A 153 6.35 9.38 -1.77
CA ASN A 153 6.83 8.42 -0.79
C ASN A 153 7.11 9.12 0.53
N ARG A 154 6.07 9.25 1.36
CA ARG A 154 6.18 9.95 2.64
C ARG A 154 5.21 9.46 3.69
N VAL A 155 5.51 9.80 4.94
CA VAL A 155 4.61 9.66 6.08
C VAL A 155 4.45 11.02 6.74
N ASP A 156 3.21 11.48 6.83
CA ASP A 156 2.84 12.75 7.44
C ASP A 156 2.27 12.49 8.85
N ILE A 157 2.79 13.21 9.85
CA ILE A 157 2.23 13.24 11.19
C ILE A 157 1.33 14.46 11.32
N LEU A 158 0.04 14.22 11.56
CA LEU A 158 -0.98 15.27 11.66
C LEU A 158 -1.48 15.38 13.10
N ASP A 159 -1.63 16.61 13.56
CA ASP A 159 -2.37 16.88 14.79
C ASP A 159 -3.87 16.89 14.47
N PRO A 160 -4.71 16.16 15.22
CA PRO A 160 -6.15 16.21 15.05
C PRO A 160 -6.64 17.64 15.34
N LYS A 161 -7.46 18.16 14.43
CA LYS A 161 -8.17 19.43 14.60
C LYS A 161 -9.22 19.34 15.71
#